data_AF-A0A972P4M3-F1
#
_entry.id   AF-A0A972P4M3-F1
#
_cell.length_a   1.000
_cell.length_b   1.000
_cell.length_c   1.000
_cell.angle_alpha   90.00
_cell.angle_beta   90.00
_cell.angle_gamma   90.00
#
_symmetry.space_group_name_H-M   'P 1'
#
loop_
_entity.id
_entity.type
_entity.pdbx_description
1 polymer ?
#
loop_
_entity_poly.entity_id
_entity_poly.type
_entity_poly.pdbx_seq_one_letter_code
_entity_poly.pdbx_strand_id
1 'polypeptide(L)'
;MKWQRENRNDSGFSIPDTWLWIHYYDALSALFRIENSLRTFVFLVLKTNVGESWLELSIASDDGSNTTIGALAKKRIVQDETFGYLGYNINSPLMHLTSGELVGLITAEPYWAYFKEYFRAAKRVVTLKLQEIGNIRNSLAHFRPIKPDDVEVVKQNATQVLSGIENALMEALRCSERVPTNTIDEWYKELGTLGSEYCQFLFHQSVNRNWIKITLEFRSKAVVEPQEIRAPSVYFEVLTLDTPQIINMFDEIKAHLTILTEDRHNPSWIAKPCLSYGKNLHFTFAAKVLAENYSSLKSGYEKLLLKIAQEAELIKADHLARGEIVRLVQMRADQNKTPSDRVYWRYDLMKLARPVQPDDPPEYWGTFYSPDNDMITSTENFPWMPVAICEIEVPF
;
A
#
# COMPACT_ATOMS: atom_id res chain seq x y z
N MET A 1 20.51 11.25 -38.93
CA MET A 1 19.87 11.85 -37.74
C MET A 1 20.74 11.52 -36.54
N LYS A 2 21.25 12.52 -35.80
CA LYS A 2 22.04 12.30 -34.58
C LYS A 2 21.27 12.89 -33.41
N TRP A 3 20.82 12.04 -32.49
CA TRP A 3 20.18 12.46 -31.25
C TRP A 3 21.25 12.96 -30.28
N GLN A 4 21.04 14.14 -29.71
CA GLN A 4 21.89 14.65 -28.62
C GLN A 4 21.73 13.74 -27.40
N ARG A 5 22.79 13.56 -26.61
CA ARG A 5 22.80 12.76 -25.37
C ARG A 5 23.17 13.67 -24.20
N GLU A 6 22.82 13.22 -22.99
CA GLU A 6 23.27 13.82 -21.75
C GLU A 6 24.81 13.84 -21.69
N ASN A 7 25.37 14.94 -21.21
CA ASN A 7 26.79 15.04 -20.94
C ASN A 7 27.03 14.83 -19.46
N ARG A 8 27.76 13.77 -19.11
CA ARG A 8 28.23 13.54 -17.73
C ARG A 8 29.54 14.30 -17.52
N ASN A 9 29.57 15.18 -16.53
CA ASN A 9 30.76 15.90 -16.11
C ASN A 9 31.04 15.64 -14.62
N ASP A 10 32.19 16.08 -14.12
CA ASP A 10 32.61 15.87 -12.72
C ASP A 10 31.65 16.53 -11.71
N SER A 11 30.78 17.44 -12.17
CA SER A 11 29.78 18.15 -11.39
C SER A 11 28.34 17.63 -11.57
N GLY A 12 28.12 16.53 -12.32
CA GLY A 12 26.79 15.94 -12.53
C GLY A 12 26.44 15.66 -13.99
N PHE A 13 25.17 15.91 -14.35
CA PHE A 13 24.64 15.73 -15.70
C PHE A 13 24.20 17.08 -16.28
N SER A 14 24.58 17.35 -17.52
CA SER A 14 24.06 18.47 -18.31
C SER A 14 23.10 17.92 -19.37
N ILE A 15 21.84 18.36 -19.30
CA ILE A 15 20.80 18.05 -20.27
C ILE A 15 20.91 19.07 -21.42
N PRO A 16 20.86 18.65 -22.69
CA PRO A 16 20.88 19.59 -23.82
C PRO A 16 19.71 20.59 -23.77
N ASP A 17 19.96 21.85 -24.13
CA ASP A 17 18.93 22.92 -24.15
C ASP A 17 17.75 22.63 -25.11
N THR A 18 17.91 21.64 -25.99
CA THR A 18 16.88 21.15 -26.91
C THR A 18 15.90 20.16 -26.28
N TRP A 19 16.17 19.69 -25.06
CA TRP A 19 15.31 18.78 -24.32
C TRP A 19 14.26 19.54 -23.49
N LEU A 20 13.33 18.81 -22.86
CA LEU A 20 12.31 19.39 -21.98
C LEU A 20 12.94 20.22 -20.86
N TRP A 21 12.35 21.39 -20.58
CA TRP A 21 12.81 22.26 -19.50
C TRP A 21 12.55 21.63 -18.12
N ILE A 22 13.35 21.99 -17.12
CA ILE A 22 13.31 21.42 -15.76
C ILE A 22 11.89 21.45 -15.15
N HIS A 23 11.14 22.54 -15.36
CA HIS A 23 9.79 22.69 -14.79
C HIS A 23 8.77 21.66 -15.34
N TYR A 24 9.03 21.02 -16.49
CA TYR A 24 8.21 19.89 -16.96
C TYR A 24 8.38 18.65 -16.08
N TYR A 25 9.61 18.37 -15.64
CA TYR A 25 9.88 17.25 -14.73
C TYR A 25 9.22 17.47 -13.37
N ASP A 26 9.30 18.71 -12.86
CA ASP A 26 8.65 19.10 -11.62
C ASP A 26 7.12 18.96 -11.70
N ALA A 27 6.52 19.46 -12.80
CA ALA A 27 5.09 19.31 -13.04
C ALA A 27 4.66 17.83 -13.14
N LEU A 28 5.42 16.99 -13.85
CA LEU A 28 5.13 15.56 -13.95
C LEU A 28 5.20 14.86 -12.58
N SER A 29 6.23 15.15 -11.79
CA SER A 29 6.40 14.60 -10.44
C SER A 29 5.25 15.02 -9.51
N ALA A 30 4.92 16.31 -9.49
CA ALA A 30 3.83 16.83 -8.66
C ALA A 30 2.48 16.23 -9.07
N LEU A 31 2.15 16.23 -10.37
CA LEU A 31 0.88 15.69 -10.87
C LEU A 31 0.75 14.19 -10.61
N PHE A 32 1.83 13.43 -10.81
CA PHE A 32 1.87 12.00 -10.50
C PHE A 32 1.50 11.72 -9.04
N ARG A 33 2.15 12.45 -8.11
CA ARG A 33 1.91 12.30 -6.67
C ARG A 33 0.50 12.71 -6.29
N ILE A 34 -0.01 13.81 -6.85
CA ILE A 34 -1.37 14.29 -6.62
C ILE A 34 -2.40 13.24 -7.10
N GLU A 35 -2.28 12.76 -8.33
CA GLU A 35 -3.24 11.80 -8.90
C GLU A 35 -3.26 10.50 -8.08
N ASN A 36 -2.10 9.94 -7.72
CA ASN A 36 -2.04 8.69 -6.96
C ASN A 36 -2.52 8.85 -5.51
N SER A 37 -2.32 10.02 -4.92
CA SER A 37 -2.90 10.36 -3.61
C SER A 37 -4.42 10.45 -3.68
N LEU A 38 -4.97 11.06 -4.73
CA LEU A 38 -6.41 11.09 -4.96
C LEU A 38 -6.99 9.69 -5.17
N ARG A 39 -6.33 8.81 -5.93
CA ARG A 39 -6.77 7.41 -6.11
C ARG A 39 -6.84 6.67 -4.77
N THR A 40 -5.77 6.74 -3.99
CA THR A 40 -5.68 6.08 -2.68
C THR A 40 -6.73 6.63 -1.71
N PHE A 41 -6.94 7.94 -1.72
CA PHE A 41 -7.95 8.61 -0.90
C PHE A 41 -9.38 8.24 -1.30
N VAL A 42 -9.69 8.22 -2.60
CA VAL A 42 -11.00 7.81 -3.11
C VAL A 42 -11.30 6.38 -2.68
N PHE A 43 -10.35 5.46 -2.80
CA PHE A 43 -10.53 4.10 -2.29
C PHE A 43 -10.86 4.07 -0.81
N LEU A 44 -10.02 4.74 0.00
CA LEU A 44 -10.15 4.79 1.46
C LEU A 44 -11.55 5.25 1.88
N VAL A 45 -12.03 6.36 1.30
CA VAL A 45 -13.34 6.93 1.64
C VAL A 45 -14.49 6.04 1.15
N LEU A 46 -14.44 5.57 -0.09
CA LEU A 46 -15.54 4.76 -0.65
C LEU A 46 -15.64 3.41 0.05
N LYS A 47 -14.53 2.69 0.22
CA LYS A 47 -14.49 1.41 0.91
C LYS A 47 -15.04 1.53 2.34
N THR A 48 -14.73 2.62 3.03
CA THR A 48 -15.22 2.88 4.39
C THR A 48 -16.72 3.17 4.45
N ASN A 49 -17.26 3.90 3.48
CA ASN A 49 -18.65 4.37 3.52
C ASN A 49 -19.65 3.39 2.87
N VAL A 50 -19.23 2.63 1.86
CA VAL A 50 -20.13 1.73 1.09
C VAL A 50 -19.64 0.28 1.00
N GLY A 51 -18.55 -0.08 1.69
CA GLY A 51 -18.04 -1.45 1.76
C GLY A 51 -17.70 -2.03 0.39
N GLU A 52 -18.04 -3.30 0.15
CA GLU A 52 -17.81 -4.01 -1.13
C GLU A 52 -18.51 -3.37 -2.34
N SER A 53 -19.56 -2.58 -2.12
CA SER A 53 -20.37 -2.00 -3.21
C SER A 53 -19.71 -0.79 -3.89
N TRP A 54 -18.50 -0.41 -3.47
CA TRP A 54 -17.81 0.77 -4.01
C TRP A 54 -17.59 0.70 -5.53
N LEU A 55 -17.41 -0.50 -6.09
CA LEU A 55 -17.29 -0.71 -7.54
C LEU A 55 -18.58 -0.48 -8.31
N GLU A 56 -19.73 -0.56 -7.64
CA GLU A 56 -21.06 -0.41 -8.23
C GLU A 56 -21.51 1.05 -8.28
N LEU A 57 -20.76 1.95 -7.65
CA LEU A 57 -21.07 3.38 -7.65
C LEU A 57 -21.05 3.95 -9.06
N SER A 58 -22.08 4.73 -9.37
CA SER A 58 -22.22 5.41 -10.65
C SER A 58 -21.15 6.48 -10.80
N ILE A 59 -20.54 6.54 -11.98
CA ILE A 59 -19.58 7.56 -12.40
C ILE A 59 -19.96 8.07 -13.80
N ALA A 60 -19.79 9.37 -14.03
CA ALA A 60 -19.86 9.95 -15.36
C ALA A 60 -18.48 9.81 -16.00
N SER A 61 -18.37 9.02 -17.06
CA SER A 61 -17.11 8.87 -17.79
C SER A 61 -16.89 10.02 -18.77
N ASP A 62 -15.63 10.21 -19.16
CA ASP A 62 -15.23 11.27 -20.09
C ASP A 62 -15.92 11.16 -21.48
N ASP A 63 -16.45 9.98 -21.84
CA ASP A 63 -17.25 9.75 -23.05
C ASP A 63 -18.73 10.14 -22.92
N GLY A 64 -19.13 10.72 -21.78
CA GLY A 64 -20.49 11.19 -21.51
C GLY A 64 -21.48 10.08 -21.13
N SER A 65 -21.02 8.84 -20.99
CA SER A 65 -21.87 7.74 -20.53
C SER A 65 -21.90 7.65 -18.99
N ASN A 66 -23.06 7.33 -18.43
CA ASN A 66 -23.16 6.94 -17.03
C ASN A 66 -22.89 5.45 -16.93
N THR A 67 -21.92 5.06 -16.12
CA THR A 67 -21.50 3.68 -15.89
C THR A 67 -21.13 3.50 -14.42
N THR A 68 -20.64 2.33 -14.03
CA THR A 68 -20.08 2.08 -12.69
C THR A 68 -18.55 2.12 -12.71
N ILE A 69 -17.92 2.37 -11.55
CA ILE A 69 -16.45 2.33 -11.41
C ILE A 69 -15.90 1.01 -11.94
N GLY A 70 -16.48 -0.13 -11.53
CA GLY A 70 -16.01 -1.44 -11.93
C GLY A 70 -16.18 -1.72 -13.43
N ALA A 71 -17.31 -1.32 -14.03
CA ALA A 71 -17.54 -1.50 -15.46
C ALA A 71 -16.59 -0.64 -16.31
N LEU A 72 -16.34 0.61 -15.89
CA LEU A 72 -15.39 1.50 -16.56
C LEU A 72 -13.95 0.98 -16.48
N ALA A 73 -13.52 0.55 -15.28
CA ALA A 73 -12.20 -0.03 -15.08
C ALA A 73 -12.01 -1.29 -15.93
N LYS A 74 -12.98 -2.21 -15.93
CA LYS A 74 -12.91 -3.43 -16.75
C LYS A 74 -12.78 -3.13 -18.24
N LYS A 75 -13.52 -2.15 -18.75
CA LYS A 75 -13.40 -1.68 -20.15
C LYS A 75 -11.98 -1.22 -20.45
N ARG A 76 -11.36 -0.46 -19.56
CA ARG A 76 -10.01 0.10 -19.75
C ARG A 76 -8.89 -0.91 -19.55
N ILE A 77 -9.02 -1.84 -18.61
CA ILE A 77 -8.07 -2.96 -18.46
C ILE A 77 -7.97 -3.74 -19.77
N VAL A 78 -9.11 -4.09 -20.39
CA VAL A 78 -9.13 -4.81 -21.68
C VAL A 78 -8.52 -3.97 -22.81
N GLN A 79 -8.74 -2.65 -22.80
CA GLN A 79 -8.11 -1.74 -23.76
C GLN A 79 -6.59 -1.69 -23.55
N ASP A 80 -6.12 -1.61 -22.32
CA ASP A 80 -4.70 -1.57 -21.97
C ASP A 80 -3.98 -2.87 -22.34
N GLU A 81 -4.61 -4.03 -22.15
CA GLU A 81 -4.07 -5.31 -22.64
C GLU A 81 -3.92 -5.34 -24.17
N THR A 82 -4.80 -4.63 -24.89
CA THR A 82 -4.82 -4.62 -26.35
C THR A 82 -3.83 -3.60 -26.93
N PHE A 83 -3.70 -2.44 -26.30
CA PHE A 83 -2.97 -1.29 -26.85
C PHE A 83 -1.69 -0.94 -26.05
N GLY A 84 -1.49 -1.51 -24.87
CA GLY A 84 -0.32 -1.31 -24.02
C GLY A 84 -0.19 0.12 -23.46
N TYR A 85 -1.31 0.80 -23.16
CA TYR A 85 -1.28 2.20 -22.73
C TYR A 85 -0.56 2.41 -21.39
N LEU A 86 -0.70 1.46 -20.46
CA LEU A 86 0.12 1.40 -19.25
C LEU A 86 1.34 0.53 -19.52
N GLY A 87 2.54 1.10 -19.38
CA GLY A 87 3.81 0.36 -19.48
C GLY A 87 4.05 -0.66 -18.35
N TYR A 88 3.04 -0.92 -17.52
CA TYR A 88 3.03 -1.84 -16.39
C TYR A 88 1.61 -2.36 -16.18
N ASN A 89 1.47 -3.66 -15.88
CA ASN A 89 0.15 -4.30 -15.69
C ASN A 89 -0.36 -4.02 -14.27
N ILE A 90 -1.58 -3.49 -14.13
CA ILE A 90 -2.25 -3.20 -12.85
C ILE A 90 -3.74 -3.49 -13.03
N ASN A 91 -4.34 -4.30 -12.14
CA ASN A 91 -5.79 -4.52 -12.18
C ASN A 91 -6.58 -3.73 -11.13
N SER A 92 -5.92 -2.87 -10.33
CA SER A 92 -6.63 -2.00 -9.39
C SER A 92 -7.59 -1.05 -10.13
N PRO A 93 -8.91 -1.09 -9.87
CA PRO A 93 -9.89 -0.37 -10.69
C PRO A 93 -9.70 1.16 -10.72
N LEU A 94 -9.19 1.76 -9.65
CA LEU A 94 -8.99 3.21 -9.56
C LEU A 94 -7.78 3.71 -10.35
N MET A 95 -6.82 2.83 -10.65
CA MET A 95 -5.70 3.15 -11.52
C MET A 95 -6.13 3.39 -12.97
N HIS A 96 -7.29 2.83 -13.33
CA HIS A 96 -7.92 2.99 -14.63
C HIS A 96 -8.85 4.20 -14.71
N LEU A 97 -8.95 5.03 -13.67
CA LEU A 97 -9.71 6.29 -13.70
C LEU A 97 -8.81 7.48 -14.04
N THR A 98 -9.37 8.42 -14.81
CA THR A 98 -8.70 9.69 -15.12
C THR A 98 -8.78 10.65 -13.93
N SER A 99 -7.88 11.64 -13.89
CA SER A 99 -7.96 12.68 -12.85
C SER A 99 -9.27 13.46 -12.89
N GLY A 100 -9.83 13.69 -14.09
CA GLY A 100 -11.15 14.31 -14.25
C GLY A 100 -12.27 13.50 -13.59
N GLU A 101 -12.26 12.19 -13.81
CA GLU A 101 -13.23 11.25 -13.22
C GLU A 101 -13.10 11.15 -11.70
N LEU A 102 -11.87 11.11 -11.17
CA LEU A 102 -11.63 11.12 -9.72
C LEU A 102 -12.19 12.40 -9.08
N VAL A 103 -11.92 13.56 -9.70
CA VAL A 103 -12.45 14.85 -9.22
C VAL A 103 -13.97 14.89 -9.34
N GLY A 104 -14.53 14.39 -10.44
CA GLY A 104 -15.97 14.27 -10.64
C GLY A 104 -16.62 13.41 -9.56
N LEU A 105 -15.99 12.30 -9.17
CA LEU A 105 -16.48 11.40 -8.13
C LEU A 105 -16.45 12.04 -6.75
N ILE A 106 -15.33 12.66 -6.39
CA ILE A 106 -15.16 13.41 -5.12
C ILE A 106 -16.23 14.49 -5.01
N THR A 107 -16.51 15.19 -6.10
CA THR A 107 -17.39 16.36 -6.13
C THR A 107 -18.80 16.05 -6.64
N ALA A 108 -19.20 14.79 -6.79
CA ALA A 108 -20.56 14.42 -7.16
C ALA A 108 -21.53 14.72 -6.01
N GLU A 109 -22.74 15.22 -6.28
CA GLU A 109 -23.76 15.46 -5.23
C GLU A 109 -24.06 14.21 -4.39
N PRO A 110 -24.22 13.00 -4.97
CA PRO A 110 -24.52 11.80 -4.18
C PRO A 110 -23.40 11.39 -3.21
N TYR A 111 -22.14 11.76 -3.49
CA TYR A 111 -20.97 11.27 -2.75
C TYR A 111 -20.26 12.35 -1.94
N TRP A 112 -20.54 13.63 -2.20
CA TRP A 112 -19.89 14.74 -1.49
C TRP A 112 -20.02 14.64 0.03
N ALA A 113 -21.11 14.05 0.53
CA ALA A 113 -21.32 13.80 1.94
C ALA A 113 -20.21 12.94 2.58
N TYR A 114 -19.62 12.00 1.83
CA TYR A 114 -18.52 11.14 2.27
C TYR A 114 -17.17 11.87 2.27
N PHE A 115 -17.00 12.83 1.36
CA PHE A 115 -15.71 13.50 1.13
C PHE A 115 -15.55 14.82 1.89
N LYS A 116 -16.65 15.52 2.18
CA LYS A 116 -16.63 16.91 2.69
C LYS A 116 -15.81 17.10 3.97
N GLU A 117 -15.74 16.11 4.84
CA GLU A 117 -15.04 16.21 6.13
C GLU A 117 -13.52 16.28 5.98
N TYR A 118 -12.98 15.81 4.86
CA TYR A 118 -11.56 15.83 4.55
C TYR A 118 -11.11 17.14 3.88
N PHE A 119 -12.05 18.05 3.59
CA PHE A 119 -11.76 19.33 2.97
C PHE A 119 -12.11 20.49 3.90
N ARG A 120 -11.18 21.45 4.02
CA ARG A 120 -11.38 22.66 4.84
C ARG A 120 -12.16 23.76 4.11
N ALA A 121 -12.59 23.51 2.88
CA ALA A 121 -13.23 24.48 2.01
C ALA A 121 -14.55 23.94 1.44
N ALA A 122 -15.41 24.86 1.02
CA ALA A 122 -16.68 24.49 0.37
C ALA A 122 -16.43 23.70 -0.93
N LYS A 123 -17.36 22.80 -1.26
CA LYS A 123 -17.35 21.97 -2.47
C LYS A 123 -16.91 22.70 -3.73
N ARG A 124 -17.48 23.89 -3.98
CA ARG A 124 -17.18 24.72 -5.14
C ARG A 124 -15.69 25.12 -5.20
N VAL A 125 -15.10 25.48 -4.07
CA VAL A 125 -13.68 25.88 -3.99
C VAL A 125 -12.78 24.67 -4.24
N VAL A 126 -13.09 23.53 -3.62
CA VAL A 126 -12.37 22.26 -3.84
C VAL A 126 -12.41 21.86 -5.32
N THR A 127 -13.60 21.92 -5.93
CA THR A 127 -13.81 21.59 -7.34
C THR A 127 -12.96 22.48 -8.25
N LEU A 128 -13.00 23.80 -8.05
CA LEU A 128 -12.22 24.75 -8.85
C LEU A 128 -10.72 24.49 -8.77
N LYS A 129 -10.19 24.28 -7.57
CA LYS A 129 -8.76 24.04 -7.36
C LYS A 129 -8.27 22.74 -7.99
N LEU A 130 -9.06 21.67 -7.89
CA LEU A 130 -8.75 20.40 -8.54
C LEU A 130 -8.86 20.50 -10.07
N GLN A 131 -9.82 21.28 -10.59
CA GLN A 131 -9.93 21.55 -12.02
C GLN A 131 -8.76 22.38 -12.56
N GLU A 132 -8.26 23.36 -11.80
CA GLU A 132 -7.06 24.13 -12.16
C GLU A 132 -5.83 23.21 -12.30
N ILE A 133 -5.63 22.27 -11.37
CA ILE A 133 -4.61 21.23 -11.47
C ILE A 133 -4.85 20.37 -12.74
N GLY A 134 -6.10 19.94 -12.95
CA GLY A 134 -6.51 19.14 -14.10
C GLY A 134 -6.25 19.81 -15.45
N ASN A 135 -6.42 21.14 -15.54
CA ASN A 135 -6.15 21.92 -16.75
C ASN A 135 -4.67 21.86 -17.13
N ILE A 136 -3.76 21.97 -16.16
CA ILE A 136 -2.31 21.92 -16.38
C ILE A 136 -1.87 20.51 -16.75
N ARG A 137 -2.44 19.49 -16.08
CA ARG A 137 -2.28 18.08 -16.46
C ARG A 137 -2.72 17.83 -17.90
N ASN A 138 -3.87 18.37 -18.30
CA ASN A 138 -4.39 18.25 -19.65
C ASN A 138 -3.54 19.03 -20.68
N SER A 139 -2.89 20.13 -20.29
CA SER A 139 -1.89 20.79 -21.13
C SER A 139 -0.70 19.87 -21.40
N LEU A 140 -0.14 19.26 -20.35
CA LEU A 140 0.97 18.30 -20.48
C LEU A 140 0.61 17.07 -21.32
N ALA A 141 -0.55 16.47 -21.09
CA ALA A 141 -0.99 15.27 -21.84
C ALA A 141 -1.14 15.53 -23.35
N HIS A 142 -1.43 16.76 -23.76
CA HIS A 142 -1.53 17.18 -25.16
C HIS A 142 -0.28 17.89 -25.68
N PHE A 143 0.86 17.77 -24.98
CA PHE A 143 2.13 18.40 -25.33
C PHE A 143 2.01 19.93 -25.54
N ARG A 144 1.08 20.58 -24.83
CA ARG A 144 0.95 22.04 -24.85
C ARG A 144 1.99 22.66 -23.91
N PRO A 145 2.55 23.83 -24.26
CA PRO A 145 3.51 24.50 -23.42
C PRO A 145 2.95 24.83 -22.03
N ILE A 146 3.72 24.53 -20.99
CA ILE A 146 3.49 25.01 -19.63
C ILE A 146 4.59 25.99 -19.22
N LYS A 147 4.30 26.83 -18.23
CA LYS A 147 5.21 27.83 -17.66
C LYS A 147 5.58 27.46 -16.22
N PRO A 148 6.68 28.02 -15.66
CA PRO A 148 7.01 27.85 -14.25
C PRO A 148 5.86 28.23 -13.30
N ASP A 149 5.12 29.30 -13.60
CA ASP A 149 3.97 29.74 -12.81
C ASP A 149 2.86 28.68 -12.75
N ASP A 150 2.68 27.87 -13.81
CA ASP A 150 1.70 26.78 -13.80
C ASP A 150 2.09 25.71 -12.76
N VAL A 151 3.39 25.42 -12.62
CA VAL A 151 3.87 24.47 -11.61
C VAL A 151 3.59 24.97 -10.19
N GLU A 152 3.78 26.26 -9.96
CA GLU A 152 3.44 26.89 -8.67
C GLU A 152 1.94 26.85 -8.40
N VAL A 153 1.09 27.05 -9.41
CA VAL A 153 -0.36 26.88 -9.27
C VAL A 153 -0.72 25.45 -8.85
N VAL A 154 -0.10 24.44 -9.48
CA VAL A 154 -0.31 23.01 -9.10
C VAL A 154 0.06 22.79 -7.63
N LYS A 155 1.24 23.21 -7.22
CA LYS A 155 1.75 23.02 -5.86
C LYS A 155 0.88 23.75 -4.82
N GLN A 156 0.57 25.02 -5.05
CA GLN A 156 -0.25 25.81 -4.13
C GLN A 156 -1.65 25.24 -3.96
N ASN A 157 -2.30 24.86 -5.06
CA ASN A 157 -3.63 24.24 -5.00
C ASN A 157 -3.58 22.87 -4.33
N ALA A 158 -2.55 22.06 -4.59
CA ALA A 158 -2.34 20.78 -3.93
C ALA A 158 -2.19 20.95 -2.42
N THR A 159 -1.33 21.87 -1.95
CA THR A 159 -1.16 22.14 -0.51
C THR A 159 -2.48 22.53 0.16
N GLN A 160 -3.29 23.37 -0.50
CA GLN A 160 -4.54 23.86 0.06
C GLN A 160 -5.64 22.78 0.11
N VAL A 161 -5.70 21.90 -0.90
CA VAL A 161 -6.78 20.91 -1.03
C VAL A 161 -6.41 19.57 -0.39
N LEU A 162 -5.16 19.14 -0.51
CA LEU A 162 -4.74 17.78 -0.14
C LEU A 162 -4.29 17.65 1.32
N SER A 163 -4.10 18.75 2.06
CA SER A 163 -3.67 18.67 3.47
C SER A 163 -4.60 17.81 4.34
N GLY A 164 -5.91 17.87 4.14
CA GLY A 164 -6.86 17.01 4.87
C GLY A 164 -6.84 15.56 4.37
N ILE A 165 -6.57 15.34 3.08
CA ILE A 165 -6.39 14.01 2.49
C ILE A 165 -5.14 13.33 3.07
N GLU A 166 -4.03 14.06 3.12
CA GLU A 166 -2.77 13.55 3.68
C GLU A 166 -2.95 13.13 5.13
N ASN A 167 -3.57 13.98 5.95
CA ASN A 167 -3.89 13.63 7.33
C ASN A 167 -4.76 12.36 7.43
N ALA A 168 -5.75 12.19 6.56
CA ALA A 168 -6.62 11.02 6.57
C ALA A 168 -5.87 9.73 6.23
N LEU A 169 -5.05 9.76 5.18
CA LEU A 169 -4.21 8.63 4.78
C LEU A 169 -3.22 8.27 5.89
N MET A 170 -2.62 9.28 6.51
CA MET A 170 -1.65 9.11 7.59
C MET A 170 -2.25 8.54 8.87
N GLU A 171 -3.43 9.00 9.28
CA GLU A 171 -4.13 8.45 10.44
C GLU A 171 -4.50 6.97 10.21
N ALA A 172 -4.98 6.62 9.01
CA ALA A 172 -5.31 5.24 8.65
C ALA A 172 -4.07 4.32 8.60
N LEU A 173 -2.97 4.80 8.00
CA LEU A 173 -1.75 4.02 7.84
C LEU A 173 -0.93 3.91 9.13
N ARG A 174 -0.87 4.95 9.97
CA ARG A 174 -0.04 4.93 11.19
C ARG A 174 -0.71 4.17 12.32
N CYS A 175 -1.92 4.57 12.73
CA CYS A 175 -2.56 4.09 13.95
C CYS A 175 -1.55 3.97 15.11
N SER A 176 -1.01 5.10 15.57
CA SER A 176 0.16 5.15 16.46
C SER A 176 -0.13 4.82 17.92
N GLU A 177 -1.39 4.87 18.36
CA GLU A 177 -1.76 4.64 19.75
C GLU A 177 -2.08 3.18 20.00
N ARG A 178 -1.61 2.62 21.11
CA ARG A 178 -2.04 1.29 21.56
C ARG A 178 -3.44 1.37 22.15
N VAL A 179 -4.30 0.41 21.82
CA VAL A 179 -5.63 0.31 22.45
C VAL A 179 -5.46 -0.07 23.93
N PRO A 180 -6.00 0.71 24.88
CA PRO A 180 -5.86 0.44 26.30
C PRO A 180 -6.49 -0.89 26.71
N THR A 181 -5.79 -1.68 27.54
CA THR A 181 -6.28 -3.00 28.01
C THR A 181 -7.51 -2.92 28.90
N ASN A 182 -7.81 -1.75 29.44
CA ASN A 182 -9.00 -1.48 30.26
C ASN A 182 -10.18 -0.91 29.44
N THR A 183 -10.12 -0.93 28.10
CA THR A 183 -11.27 -0.53 27.29
C THR A 183 -12.48 -1.43 27.57
N ILE A 184 -13.67 -0.84 27.49
CA ILE A 184 -14.94 -1.56 27.66
C ILE A 184 -15.48 -2.10 26.34
N ASP A 185 -14.87 -1.74 25.21
CA ASP A 185 -15.32 -2.11 23.87
C ASP A 185 -15.38 -3.63 23.68
N GLU A 186 -16.55 -4.12 23.25
CA GLU A 186 -16.79 -5.56 23.08
C GLU A 186 -15.87 -6.18 22.03
N TRP A 187 -15.66 -5.50 20.90
CA TRP A 187 -14.79 -5.97 19.84
C TRP A 187 -13.36 -6.27 20.35
N TYR A 188 -12.84 -5.45 21.27
CA TYR A 188 -11.49 -5.62 21.82
C TYR A 188 -11.44 -6.84 22.74
N LYS A 189 -12.48 -7.02 23.58
CA LYS A 189 -12.57 -8.18 24.49
C LYS A 189 -12.66 -9.47 23.71
N GLU A 190 -13.46 -9.51 22.65
CA GLU A 190 -13.68 -10.69 21.82
C GLU A 190 -12.44 -11.03 20.98
N LEU A 191 -11.94 -10.06 20.20
CA LEU A 191 -10.79 -10.28 19.31
C LEU A 191 -9.47 -10.42 20.09
N GLY A 192 -9.34 -9.78 21.25
CA GLY A 192 -8.17 -9.86 22.11
C GLY A 192 -7.92 -11.23 22.73
N THR A 193 -8.92 -12.13 22.71
CA THR A 193 -8.75 -13.53 23.12
C THR A 193 -8.17 -14.42 22.03
N LEU A 194 -8.11 -13.94 20.78
CA LEU A 194 -7.65 -14.73 19.66
C LEU A 194 -6.13 -14.87 19.67
N GLY A 195 -5.66 -16.05 19.27
CA GLY A 195 -4.25 -16.36 19.13
C GLY A 195 -4.03 -17.84 18.86
N SER A 196 -2.83 -18.19 18.43
CA SER A 196 -2.38 -19.57 18.26
C SER A 196 -0.89 -19.68 18.61
N GLU A 197 -0.31 -20.86 18.46
CA GLU A 197 1.14 -21.04 18.62
C GLU A 197 1.95 -20.14 17.67
N TYR A 198 1.44 -19.93 16.46
CA TYR A 198 2.12 -19.17 15.41
C TYR A 198 1.78 -17.69 15.41
N CYS A 199 0.66 -17.31 16.01
CA CYS A 199 0.03 -16.02 15.77
C CYS A 199 -0.42 -15.33 17.05
N GLN A 200 -0.14 -14.04 17.15
CA GLN A 200 -0.64 -13.18 18.23
C GLN A 200 -1.24 -11.91 17.63
N PHE A 201 -2.25 -11.36 18.30
CA PHE A 201 -2.87 -10.10 17.88
C PHE A 201 -2.43 -8.94 18.77
N LEU A 202 -2.12 -7.81 18.13
CA LEU A 202 -1.92 -6.52 18.77
C LEU A 202 -2.89 -5.50 18.19
N PHE A 203 -3.33 -4.56 19.03
CA PHE A 203 -4.38 -3.60 18.66
C PHE A 203 -3.87 -2.18 18.83
N HIS A 204 -3.95 -1.42 17.75
CA HIS A 204 -3.63 0.00 17.72
C HIS A 204 -4.80 0.80 17.16
N GLN A 205 -4.80 2.10 17.39
CA GLN A 205 -5.80 3.04 16.92
C GLN A 205 -5.15 4.33 16.45
N SER A 206 -5.85 5.06 15.60
CA SER A 206 -5.50 6.43 15.23
C SER A 206 -5.76 7.40 16.38
N VAL A 207 -5.11 8.57 16.36
CA VAL A 207 -5.24 9.59 17.42
C VAL A 207 -6.67 10.11 17.49
N ASN A 208 -7.31 10.25 16.33
CA ASN A 208 -8.73 10.62 16.23
C ASN A 208 -9.70 9.46 16.53
N ARG A 209 -9.20 8.24 16.80
CA ARG A 209 -9.97 7.01 17.07
C ARG A 209 -10.93 6.57 15.96
N ASN A 210 -10.80 7.14 14.76
CA ASN A 210 -11.62 6.75 13.61
C ASN A 210 -11.10 5.47 12.93
N TRP A 211 -9.87 5.06 13.20
CA TRP A 211 -9.23 3.88 12.63
C TRP A 211 -8.71 2.97 13.71
N ILE A 212 -8.93 1.67 13.52
CA ILE A 212 -8.35 0.60 14.32
C ILE A 212 -7.47 -0.25 13.42
N LYS A 213 -6.25 -0.50 13.86
CA LYS A 213 -5.30 -1.42 13.23
C LYS A 213 -5.14 -2.66 14.10
N ILE A 214 -5.51 -3.80 13.53
CA ILE A 214 -5.28 -5.13 14.11
C ILE A 214 -4.02 -5.68 13.46
N THR A 215 -2.97 -5.88 14.25
CA THR A 215 -1.72 -6.49 13.80
C THR A 215 -1.73 -7.97 14.16
N LEU A 216 -1.66 -8.84 13.15
CA LEU A 216 -1.37 -10.26 13.31
C LEU A 216 0.15 -10.45 13.26
N GLU A 217 0.77 -10.70 14.40
CA GLU A 217 2.17 -11.10 14.48
C GLU A 217 2.28 -12.60 14.21
N PHE A 218 2.80 -12.96 13.03
CA PHE A 218 3.13 -14.34 12.70
C PHE A 218 4.60 -14.63 13.05
N ARG A 219 4.84 -15.69 13.81
CA ARG A 219 6.19 -16.13 14.19
C ARG A 219 6.42 -17.57 13.78
N SER A 220 7.50 -17.81 13.04
CA SER A 220 7.97 -19.14 12.68
C SER A 220 9.36 -19.37 13.23
N LYS A 221 9.56 -20.50 13.89
CA LYS A 221 10.90 -21.07 14.07
C LYS A 221 11.38 -21.64 12.73
N ALA A 222 12.69 -21.80 12.57
CA ALA A 222 13.25 -22.51 11.43
C ALA A 222 12.68 -23.94 11.38
N VAL A 223 12.18 -24.34 10.21
CA VAL A 223 11.74 -25.72 9.92
C VAL A 223 12.96 -26.59 9.66
N VAL A 224 13.91 -26.05 8.88
CA VAL A 224 15.23 -26.64 8.66
C VAL A 224 16.29 -25.74 9.28
N GLU A 225 16.93 -26.23 10.34
CA GLU A 225 18.00 -25.53 11.04
C GLU A 225 19.34 -25.61 10.27
N PRO A 226 20.20 -24.58 10.38
CA PRO A 226 21.50 -24.59 9.72
C PRO A 226 22.43 -25.64 10.36
N GLN A 227 22.98 -26.54 9.53
CA GLN A 227 23.82 -27.66 9.99
C GLN A 227 25.17 -27.22 10.62
N GLU A 228 25.75 -26.09 10.19
CA GLU A 228 27.01 -25.56 10.75
C GLU A 228 27.02 -24.03 10.88
N ILE A 229 26.91 -23.51 12.11
CA ILE A 229 26.97 -22.06 12.41
C ILE A 229 28.40 -21.47 12.23
N ARG A 230 29.40 -22.31 11.98
CA ARG A 230 30.80 -21.88 11.79
C ARG A 230 31.10 -21.40 10.37
N ALA A 231 30.22 -21.67 9.42
CA ALA A 231 30.35 -21.16 8.07
C ALA A 231 30.06 -19.64 8.03
N PRO A 232 30.77 -18.85 7.19
CA PRO A 232 30.48 -17.44 7.01
C PRO A 232 29.11 -17.19 6.38
N SER A 233 28.50 -18.22 5.78
CA SER A 233 27.15 -18.19 5.22
C SER A 233 26.39 -19.43 5.67
N VAL A 234 25.16 -19.25 6.14
CA VAL A 234 24.27 -20.34 6.53
C VAL A 234 22.94 -20.26 5.77
N TYR A 235 22.37 -21.42 5.49
CA TYR A 235 21.05 -21.56 4.88
C TYR A 235 20.12 -22.23 5.87
N PHE A 236 18.87 -21.78 5.89
CA PHE A 236 17.81 -22.31 6.74
C PHE A 236 16.46 -22.05 6.08
N GLU A 237 15.43 -22.75 6.52
CA GLU A 237 14.08 -22.61 5.96
C GLU A 237 13.10 -22.18 7.04
N VAL A 238 12.25 -21.21 6.71
CA VAL A 238 11.21 -20.69 7.61
C VAL A 238 9.87 -20.69 6.90
N LEU A 239 8.80 -20.78 7.68
CA LEU A 239 7.46 -20.51 7.17
C LEU A 239 7.25 -19.00 7.07
N THR A 240 6.49 -18.57 6.08
CA THR A 240 5.98 -17.21 5.95
C THR A 240 4.56 -17.25 5.37
N LEU A 241 3.86 -16.13 5.46
CA LEU A 241 2.48 -15.99 5.00
C LEU A 241 2.42 -15.34 3.62
N ASP A 242 1.52 -15.85 2.79
CA ASP A 242 1.06 -15.23 1.56
C ASP A 242 -0.11 -14.26 1.85
N THR A 243 0.24 -13.00 2.08
CA THR A 243 -0.67 -11.98 2.63
C THR A 243 -1.89 -11.67 1.75
N PRO A 244 -1.77 -11.46 0.41
CA PRO A 244 -2.94 -11.24 -0.45
C PRO A 244 -3.88 -12.45 -0.51
N GLN A 245 -3.33 -13.66 -0.41
CA GLN A 245 -4.14 -14.88 -0.48
C GLN A 245 -5.08 -15.03 0.72
N ILE A 246 -4.72 -14.45 1.88
CA ILE A 246 -5.63 -14.35 3.04
C ILE A 246 -6.90 -13.60 2.64
N ILE A 247 -6.79 -12.47 1.94
CA ILE A 247 -7.96 -11.68 1.54
C ILE A 247 -8.79 -12.40 0.48
N ASN A 248 -8.17 -13.20 -0.38
CA ASN A 248 -8.89 -14.03 -1.35
C ASN A 248 -9.67 -15.20 -0.73
N MET A 249 -9.26 -15.67 0.46
CA MET A 249 -9.84 -16.86 1.09
C MET A 249 -10.82 -16.56 2.22
N PHE A 250 -10.70 -15.40 2.87
CA PHE A 250 -11.48 -15.05 4.06
C PHE A 250 -12.36 -13.84 3.78
N ASP A 251 -13.48 -14.08 3.10
CA ASP A 251 -14.45 -13.05 2.72
C ASP A 251 -14.97 -12.24 3.92
N GLU A 252 -15.11 -12.86 5.09
CA GLU A 252 -15.54 -12.18 6.31
C GLU A 252 -14.55 -11.09 6.74
N ILE A 253 -13.25 -11.27 6.48
CA ILE A 253 -12.23 -10.26 6.73
C ILE A 253 -12.27 -9.22 5.60
N LYS A 254 -12.24 -9.67 4.34
CA LYS A 254 -12.20 -8.81 3.15
C LYS A 254 -13.35 -7.80 3.11
N ALA A 255 -14.56 -8.25 3.44
CA ALA A 255 -15.79 -7.45 3.35
C ALA A 255 -15.74 -6.16 4.18
N HIS A 256 -14.95 -6.15 5.26
CA HIS A 256 -14.87 -5.04 6.21
C HIS A 256 -13.50 -4.36 6.22
N LEU A 257 -12.48 -5.03 5.69
CA LEU A 257 -11.11 -4.54 5.67
C LEU A 257 -10.98 -3.30 4.78
N THR A 258 -10.30 -2.29 5.28
CA THR A 258 -9.99 -1.10 4.47
C THR A 258 -8.61 -1.19 3.85
N ILE A 259 -7.59 -1.52 4.63
CA ILE A 259 -6.19 -1.60 4.16
C ILE A 259 -5.52 -2.84 4.77
N LEU A 260 -4.78 -3.56 3.95
CA LEU A 260 -3.83 -4.59 4.37
C LEU A 260 -2.41 -4.19 3.98
N THR A 261 -1.54 -4.05 4.97
CA THR A 261 -0.09 -3.92 4.75
C THR A 261 0.67 -5.00 5.49
N GLU A 262 1.93 -5.21 5.11
CA GLU A 262 2.83 -6.15 5.80
C GLU A 262 4.16 -5.50 6.17
N ASP A 263 4.72 -5.94 7.28
CA ASP A 263 6.11 -5.68 7.66
C ASP A 263 6.87 -6.99 7.87
N ARG A 264 8.20 -6.91 7.88
CA ARG A 264 9.08 -8.05 8.15
C ARG A 264 10.08 -7.70 9.23
N HIS A 265 10.26 -8.62 10.16
CA HIS A 265 11.25 -8.51 11.21
C HIS A 265 12.52 -9.24 10.80
N ASN A 266 13.67 -8.66 11.15
CA ASN A 266 14.95 -9.36 11.02
C ASN A 266 14.89 -10.67 11.82
N PRO A 267 15.32 -11.80 11.23
CA PRO A 267 15.41 -13.02 11.98
C PRO A 267 16.34 -12.87 13.18
N SER A 268 15.97 -13.49 14.29
CA SER A 268 16.73 -13.47 15.53
C SER A 268 17.05 -14.87 16.01
N TRP A 269 18.26 -15.03 16.55
CA TRP A 269 18.67 -16.26 17.23
C TRP A 269 18.05 -16.27 18.62
N ILE A 270 17.07 -17.15 18.87
CA ILE A 270 16.46 -17.32 20.19
C ILE A 270 17.42 -18.10 21.09
N ALA A 271 18.01 -19.17 20.56
CA ALA A 271 19.09 -19.96 21.13
C ALA A 271 19.88 -20.55 19.96
N LYS A 272 21.18 -20.79 20.03
CA LYS A 272 21.89 -21.45 18.91
C LYS A 272 21.47 -22.92 18.82
N PRO A 273 21.06 -23.48 17.65
CA PRO A 273 20.86 -22.86 16.32
C PRO A 273 19.40 -22.48 15.97
N CYS A 274 18.51 -22.41 16.95
CA CYS A 274 17.11 -21.99 16.80
C CYS A 274 16.98 -20.51 16.39
N LEU A 275 16.72 -20.33 15.10
CA LEU A 275 16.45 -19.05 14.48
C LEU A 275 14.93 -18.85 14.34
N SER A 276 14.46 -17.64 14.64
CA SER A 276 13.06 -17.26 14.49
C SER A 276 12.89 -16.10 13.54
N TYR A 277 11.81 -16.15 12.78
CA TYR A 277 11.37 -15.11 11.87
C TYR A 277 10.00 -14.60 12.29
N GLY A 278 9.78 -13.29 12.14
CA GLY A 278 8.52 -12.62 12.40
C GLY A 278 8.02 -11.84 11.18
N LYS A 279 6.73 -11.95 10.89
CA LYS A 279 6.02 -11.16 9.89
C LYS A 279 4.80 -10.52 10.54
N ASN A 280 4.60 -9.22 10.38
CA ASN A 280 3.35 -8.61 10.79
C ASN A 280 2.46 -8.34 9.60
N LEU A 281 1.17 -8.64 9.77
CA LEU A 281 0.12 -8.25 8.85
C LEU A 281 -0.74 -7.22 9.57
N HIS A 282 -0.90 -6.04 8.98
CA HIS A 282 -1.65 -4.95 9.54
C HIS A 282 -2.99 -4.80 8.83
N PHE A 283 -4.05 -5.17 9.52
CA PHE A 283 -5.42 -5.01 9.05
C PHE A 283 -5.99 -3.71 9.61
N THR A 284 -6.16 -2.69 8.77
CA THR A 284 -6.75 -1.41 9.17
C THR A 284 -8.23 -1.38 8.80
N PHE A 285 -9.05 -1.01 9.78
CA PHE A 285 -10.50 -0.87 9.67
C PHE A 285 -10.92 0.53 10.12
N ALA A 286 -11.99 1.06 9.52
CA ALA A 286 -12.74 2.13 10.16
C ALA A 286 -13.33 1.63 11.48
N ALA A 287 -13.16 2.40 12.56
CA ALA A 287 -13.54 1.99 13.91
C ALA A 287 -15.03 1.62 14.03
N LYS A 288 -15.90 2.38 13.35
CA LYS A 288 -17.33 2.10 13.29
C LYS A 288 -17.62 0.76 12.61
N VAL A 289 -16.98 0.49 11.46
CA VAL A 289 -17.15 -0.77 10.70
C VAL A 289 -16.70 -1.96 11.55
N LEU A 290 -15.56 -1.84 12.25
CA LEU A 290 -15.09 -2.87 13.17
C LEU A 290 -16.09 -3.12 14.30
N ALA A 291 -16.56 -2.07 14.96
CA ALA A 291 -17.48 -2.16 16.09
C ALA A 291 -18.84 -2.78 15.70
N GLU A 292 -19.30 -2.55 14.48
CA GLU A 292 -20.56 -3.10 13.98
C GLU A 292 -20.44 -4.56 13.48
N ASN A 293 -19.23 -5.00 13.09
CA ASN A 293 -19.03 -6.28 12.38
C ASN A 293 -18.02 -7.22 13.07
N TYR A 294 -17.64 -6.96 14.32
CA TYR A 294 -16.59 -7.73 15.01
C TYR A 294 -16.91 -9.22 15.13
N SER A 295 -18.18 -9.63 15.20
CA SER A 295 -18.54 -11.04 15.28
C SER A 295 -18.22 -11.80 13.99
N SER A 296 -18.48 -11.18 12.83
CA SER A 296 -18.11 -11.72 11.51
C SER A 296 -16.58 -11.83 11.40
N LEU A 297 -15.89 -10.75 11.78
CA LEU A 297 -14.42 -10.69 11.78
C LEU A 297 -13.79 -11.73 12.71
N LYS A 298 -14.35 -11.95 13.90
CA LYS A 298 -13.91 -12.99 14.83
C LYS A 298 -13.94 -14.36 14.18
N SER A 299 -15.06 -14.72 13.56
CA SER A 299 -15.20 -15.97 12.81
C SER A 299 -14.17 -16.07 11.68
N GLY A 300 -13.95 -14.99 10.92
CA GLY A 300 -12.92 -14.93 9.89
C GLY A 300 -11.51 -15.17 10.43
N TYR A 301 -11.14 -14.51 11.54
CA TYR A 301 -9.84 -14.68 12.17
C TYR A 301 -9.65 -16.06 12.81
N GLU A 302 -10.68 -16.65 13.42
CA GLU A 302 -10.62 -18.02 13.94
C GLU A 302 -10.33 -19.03 12.81
N LYS A 303 -11.00 -18.89 11.65
CA LYS A 303 -10.74 -19.70 10.47
C LYS A 303 -9.32 -19.49 9.93
N LEU A 304 -8.84 -18.24 9.88
CA LEU A 304 -7.48 -17.91 9.48
C LEU A 304 -6.44 -18.57 10.39
N LEU A 305 -6.57 -18.41 11.71
CA LEU A 305 -5.67 -19.01 12.69
C LEU A 305 -5.61 -20.54 12.56
N LEU A 306 -6.78 -21.17 12.39
CA LEU A 306 -6.89 -22.62 12.20
C LEU A 306 -6.19 -23.07 10.91
N LYS A 307 -6.42 -22.37 9.78
CA LYS A 307 -5.79 -22.69 8.49
C LYS A 307 -4.26 -22.53 8.57
N ILE A 308 -3.77 -21.44 9.16
CA ILE A 308 -2.32 -21.23 9.37
C ILE A 308 -1.73 -22.39 10.16
N ALA A 309 -2.35 -22.78 11.27
CA ALA A 309 -1.85 -23.87 12.10
C ALA A 309 -1.85 -25.21 11.34
N GLN A 310 -2.93 -25.53 10.64
CA GLN A 310 -3.04 -26.76 9.85
C GLN A 310 -1.98 -26.85 8.76
N GLU A 311 -1.79 -25.77 7.98
CA GLU A 311 -0.79 -25.76 6.91
C GLU A 311 0.65 -25.75 7.44
N ALA A 312 0.91 -25.04 8.54
CA ALA A 312 2.22 -25.02 9.18
C ALA A 312 2.62 -26.41 9.69
N GLU A 313 1.71 -27.13 10.36
CA GLU A 313 1.96 -28.51 10.82
C GLU A 313 2.12 -29.47 9.64
N LEU A 314 1.31 -29.33 8.59
CA LEU A 314 1.42 -30.14 7.38
C LEU A 314 2.80 -29.99 6.72
N ILE A 315 3.26 -28.75 6.54
CA ILE A 315 4.57 -28.47 5.92
C ILE A 315 5.73 -28.94 6.81
N LYS A 316 5.60 -28.85 8.13
CA LYS A 316 6.61 -29.39 9.06
C LYS A 316 6.68 -30.92 9.03
N ALA A 317 5.56 -31.59 8.84
CA ALA A 317 5.50 -33.05 8.76
C ALA A 317 5.95 -33.58 7.38
N ASP A 318 5.66 -32.83 6.31
CA ASP A 318 6.05 -33.15 4.94
C ASP A 318 6.59 -31.89 4.25
N HIS A 319 7.92 -31.83 4.11
CA HIS A 319 8.60 -30.68 3.48
C HIS A 319 8.27 -30.52 1.97
N LEU A 320 7.57 -31.48 1.35
CA LEU A 320 7.06 -31.35 -0.03
C LEU A 320 5.63 -30.80 -0.08
N ALA A 321 4.92 -30.77 1.05
CA ALA A 321 3.60 -30.20 1.13
C ALA A 321 3.64 -28.69 0.89
N ARG A 322 2.54 -28.16 0.33
CA ARG A 322 2.37 -26.74 0.07
C ARG A 322 1.06 -26.27 0.71
N GLY A 323 1.14 -25.20 1.48
CA GLY A 323 -0.03 -24.48 1.93
C GLY A 323 -0.56 -23.54 0.85
N GLU A 324 -1.82 -23.15 0.98
CA GLU A 324 -2.43 -22.09 0.19
C GLU A 324 -2.01 -20.71 0.73
N ILE A 325 -1.86 -20.55 2.05
CA ILE A 325 -1.45 -19.29 2.68
C ILE A 325 -0.10 -19.37 3.40
N VAL A 326 0.33 -20.56 3.83
CA VAL A 326 1.63 -20.79 4.45
C VAL A 326 2.58 -21.36 3.40
N ARG A 327 3.75 -20.72 3.24
CA ARG A 327 4.79 -21.16 2.31
C ARG A 327 6.12 -21.33 3.03
N LEU A 328 6.87 -22.35 2.61
CA LEU A 328 8.24 -22.58 3.04
C LEU A 328 9.20 -21.75 2.18
N VAL A 329 10.08 -20.98 2.82
CA VAL A 329 11.05 -20.13 2.15
C VAL A 329 12.45 -20.42 2.64
N GLN A 330 13.35 -20.71 1.70
CA GLN A 330 14.77 -20.83 1.97
C GLN A 330 15.42 -19.45 2.08
N MET A 331 16.12 -19.26 3.20
CA MET A 331 16.79 -18.04 3.61
C MET A 331 18.30 -18.23 3.62
N ARG A 332 19.02 -17.12 3.43
CA ARG A 332 20.47 -17.03 3.59
C ARG A 332 20.81 -16.01 4.66
N ALA A 333 21.72 -16.36 5.55
CA ALA A 333 22.36 -15.43 6.47
C ALA A 333 23.87 -15.44 6.29
N ASP A 334 24.47 -14.25 6.19
CA ASP A 334 25.91 -14.05 6.08
C ASP A 334 26.45 -13.38 7.35
N GLN A 335 27.51 -13.95 7.90
CA GLN A 335 28.23 -13.39 9.04
C GLN A 335 29.13 -12.26 8.57
N ASN A 336 28.94 -11.07 9.14
CA ASN A 336 29.76 -9.90 8.91
C ASN A 336 30.44 -9.44 10.19
N LYS A 337 31.48 -8.62 10.04
CA LYS A 337 32.17 -7.95 11.14
C LYS A 337 32.09 -6.44 10.95
N THR A 338 31.85 -5.69 12.02
CA THR A 338 32.02 -4.24 12.02
C THR A 338 33.52 -3.87 12.04
N PRO A 339 33.89 -2.60 11.78
CA PRO A 339 35.25 -2.11 11.99
C PRO A 339 35.77 -2.28 13.43
N SER A 340 34.86 -2.47 14.39
CA SER A 340 35.13 -2.75 15.81
C SER A 340 35.12 -4.25 16.15
N ASP A 341 35.26 -5.12 15.15
CA ASP A 341 35.24 -6.59 15.27
C ASP A 341 33.97 -7.20 15.89
N ARG A 342 32.86 -6.45 15.96
CA ARG A 342 31.58 -7.00 16.40
C ARG A 342 30.97 -7.84 15.27
N VAL A 343 30.64 -9.08 15.59
CA VAL A 343 29.99 -10.00 14.67
C VAL A 343 28.49 -9.71 14.61
N TYR A 344 27.94 -9.57 13.40
CA TYR A 344 26.51 -9.49 13.15
C TYR A 344 26.13 -10.35 11.95
N TRP A 345 24.85 -10.72 11.86
CA TRP A 345 24.33 -11.49 10.73
C TRP A 345 23.52 -10.58 9.81
N ARG A 346 23.79 -10.65 8.51
CA ARG A 346 22.99 -10.04 7.45
C ARG A 346 22.08 -11.11 6.85
N TYR A 347 20.80 -10.82 6.72
CA TYR A 347 19.81 -11.74 6.18
C TYR A 347 19.32 -11.25 4.81
N ASP A 348 19.10 -12.16 3.86
CA ASP A 348 18.38 -11.86 2.63
C ASP A 348 16.87 -11.94 2.88
N LEU A 349 16.23 -10.79 3.09
CA LEU A 349 14.81 -10.72 3.42
C LEU A 349 13.88 -10.65 2.20
N MET A 350 14.41 -10.61 0.97
CA MET A 350 13.61 -10.31 -0.23
C MET A 350 12.51 -11.34 -0.46
N LYS A 351 12.75 -12.59 -0.10
CA LYS A 351 11.78 -13.69 -0.27
C LYS A 351 10.68 -13.74 0.78
N LEU A 352 10.80 -12.96 1.87
CA LEU A 352 9.87 -12.98 3.00
C LEU A 352 8.69 -12.04 2.82
N ALA A 353 8.91 -10.94 2.11
CA ALA A 353 7.83 -10.07 1.67
C ALA A 353 7.25 -10.56 0.34
N ARG A 354 6.02 -10.13 0.04
CA ARG A 354 5.40 -10.30 -1.27
C ARG A 354 5.20 -8.91 -1.90
N PRO A 355 5.92 -8.54 -2.97
CA PRO A 355 5.64 -7.30 -3.68
C PRO A 355 4.24 -7.34 -4.28
N VAL A 356 3.56 -6.19 -4.32
CA VAL A 356 2.22 -6.08 -4.91
C VAL A 356 2.26 -6.55 -6.36
N GLN A 357 1.33 -7.44 -6.71
CA GLN A 357 1.12 -7.97 -8.04
C GLN A 357 -0.15 -7.39 -8.67
N PRO A 358 -0.28 -7.43 -10.01
CA PRO A 358 -1.42 -6.84 -10.70
C PRO A 358 -2.77 -7.42 -10.27
N ASP A 359 -2.82 -8.71 -9.94
CA ASP A 359 -3.98 -9.50 -9.55
C ASP A 359 -4.25 -9.53 -8.04
N ASP A 360 -3.43 -8.83 -7.25
CA ASP A 360 -3.68 -8.71 -5.81
C ASP A 360 -4.98 -7.93 -5.53
N PRO A 361 -5.69 -8.25 -4.42
CA PRO A 361 -6.85 -7.47 -4.00
C PRO A 361 -6.51 -5.99 -3.80
N PRO A 362 -7.41 -5.05 -4.12
CA PRO A 362 -7.15 -3.62 -4.01
C PRO A 362 -6.89 -3.17 -2.56
N GLU A 363 -7.34 -3.94 -1.56
CA GLU A 363 -7.04 -3.74 -0.15
C GLU A 363 -5.57 -4.02 0.19
N TYR A 364 -4.86 -4.85 -0.59
CA TYR A 364 -3.46 -5.18 -0.33
C TYR A 364 -2.52 -4.12 -0.89
N TRP A 365 -1.83 -3.45 0.02
CA TRP A 365 -0.98 -2.30 -0.28
C TRP A 365 0.52 -2.63 -0.16
N GLY A 366 0.86 -3.90 0.10
CA GLY A 366 2.24 -4.33 0.22
C GLY A 366 2.93 -3.82 1.48
N THR A 367 4.22 -3.53 1.36
CA THR A 367 5.05 -3.08 2.48
C THR A 367 5.10 -1.56 2.55
N PHE A 368 4.58 -1.01 3.65
CA PHE A 368 4.68 0.41 3.98
C PHE A 368 5.57 0.56 5.23
N TYR A 369 6.86 0.81 5.01
CA TYR A 369 7.78 1.15 6.10
C TYR A 369 7.47 2.56 6.59
N SER A 370 7.08 2.68 7.87
CA SER A 370 6.89 3.94 8.61
C SER A 370 6.60 5.15 7.70
N PRO A 371 5.34 5.35 7.27
CA PRO A 371 5.03 6.39 6.28
C PRO A 371 5.58 7.74 6.76
N ASP A 372 6.32 8.42 5.89
CA ASP A 372 6.89 9.75 6.16
C ASP A 372 5.81 10.73 6.61
N ASN A 373 6.20 11.77 7.35
CA ASN A 373 5.23 12.80 7.77
C ASN A 373 4.50 13.44 6.59
N ASP A 374 5.15 13.50 5.42
CA ASP A 374 4.61 14.09 4.20
C ASP A 374 4.36 13.00 3.14
N MET A 375 3.31 12.20 3.32
CA MET A 375 3.04 11.05 2.45
C MET A 375 2.91 11.42 0.97
N ILE A 376 2.22 12.52 0.64
CA ILE A 376 1.97 12.86 -0.76
C ILE A 376 3.27 13.27 -1.46
N THR A 377 4.10 14.09 -0.79
CA THR A 377 5.30 14.68 -1.40
C THR A 377 6.53 13.79 -1.30
N SER A 378 6.63 12.97 -0.25
CA SER A 378 7.89 12.30 0.12
C SER A 378 7.81 10.78 0.06
N THR A 379 6.62 10.17 -0.08
CA THR A 379 6.54 8.71 -0.16
C THR A 379 7.24 8.16 -1.39
N GLU A 380 7.90 7.01 -1.22
CA GLU A 380 8.53 6.22 -2.29
C GLU A 380 7.54 5.24 -2.95
N ASN A 381 6.39 4.96 -2.32
CA ASN A 381 5.45 3.93 -2.79
C ASN A 381 3.99 4.36 -2.62
N PHE A 382 3.20 4.24 -3.69
CA PHE A 382 1.74 4.17 -3.63
C PHE A 382 1.31 2.71 -3.80
N PRO A 383 0.17 2.29 -3.23
CA PRO A 383 -0.20 0.87 -3.13
C PRO A 383 -0.27 0.14 -4.47
N TRP A 384 -0.68 0.82 -5.54
CA TRP A 384 -0.81 0.22 -6.87
C TRP A 384 0.16 0.83 -7.88
N MET A 385 1.10 1.69 -7.45
CA MET A 385 2.02 2.34 -8.37
C MET A 385 3.36 2.64 -7.69
N PRO A 386 4.47 2.09 -8.18
CA PRO A 386 5.79 2.48 -7.68
C PRO A 386 6.05 3.95 -8.03
N VAL A 387 6.59 4.74 -7.09
CA VAL A 387 7.03 6.12 -7.36
C VAL A 387 8.40 6.14 -8.05
N ALA A 388 9.17 5.05 -7.95
CA ALA A 388 10.44 4.91 -8.63
C ALA A 388 10.26 4.86 -10.15
N ILE A 389 10.47 6.02 -10.80
CA ILE A 389 10.48 6.16 -12.28
C ILE A 389 11.82 5.66 -12.85
N CYS A 390 12.84 5.45 -12.00
CA CYS A 390 14.16 4.93 -12.36
C CYS A 390 14.69 4.03 -11.23
N GLU A 391 15.30 2.88 -11.56
CA GLU A 391 15.95 1.97 -10.60
C GLU A 391 17.19 2.60 -9.92
N ILE A 392 17.65 3.74 -10.44
CA ILE A 392 18.83 4.45 -9.96
C ILE A 392 18.39 5.84 -9.49
N GLU A 393 18.34 6.04 -8.17
CA GLU A 393 18.51 7.38 -7.61
C GLU A 393 19.93 7.82 -7.93
N VAL A 394 20.07 8.59 -9.01
CA VAL A 394 21.31 9.30 -9.27
C VAL A 394 21.23 10.56 -8.41
N PRO A 395 22.13 10.76 -7.43
CA PRO A 395 22.12 12.00 -6.67
C PRO A 395 22.30 13.16 -7.65
N PHE A 396 21.36 14.10 -7.63
CA PHE A 396 21.44 15.36 -8.36
C PHE A 396 22.53 16.26 -7.76
#